data_AF-A0A2J6PG53-F1
#
_entry.id   AF-A0A2J6PG53-F1
#
_cell.length_a   1.000
_cell.length_b   1.000
_cell.length_c   1.000
_cell.angle_alpha   90.00
_cell.angle_beta   90.00
_cell.angle_gamma   90.00
#
_symmetry.space_group_name_H-M   'P 1'
#
loop_
_entity.id
_entity.type
_entity.pdbx_description
1 polymer ?
#
loop_
_entity_poly.entity_id
_entity_poly.type
_entity_poly.pdbx_seq_one_letter_code
_entity_poly.pdbx_strand_id
1 'polypeptide(L)'
;MSLESAIVRFERAFRNMATKQEKALQEWVALQCAYENDNHASLFQEWVLQEQRVCKGVARVMCQLQYQDHYEHLKPDIRKLVDTLVRRLQLDGFWILYFALGRSLVQSRRALRCLVRVVKKRPQTDIHAILLELRRIRDQHRRYDRTRGVSKKMHEFALDDVLRMADALLPPTATAGSRGSTIYPPPSAPAPEIEGVPGEHEQPMTGPGLDSGEQNAQPYESNNKDADERSLDWDDYDDDGGGGDSGSESDFEHAYESNSKELLPAVLQKDGRGKIHKSLLYVPLC
;
A
#
# COMPACT_ATOMS: atom_id res chain seq x y z
N MET A 1 -10.44 -21.10 23.44
CA MET A 1 -9.11 -21.73 23.34
C MET A 1 -8.10 -20.64 23.68
N SER A 2 -7.13 -20.89 24.56
CA SER A 2 -6.10 -19.88 24.88
C SER A 2 -5.10 -19.72 23.73
N LEU A 3 -4.48 -18.55 23.63
CA LEU A 3 -3.43 -18.28 22.64
C LEU A 3 -2.25 -19.26 22.79
N GLU A 4 -1.79 -19.50 24.03
CA GLU A 4 -0.71 -20.46 24.30
C GLU A 4 -1.03 -21.87 23.80
N SER A 5 -2.27 -22.33 24.01
CA SER A 5 -2.73 -23.63 23.51
C SER A 5 -2.73 -23.66 21.99
N ALA A 6 -3.17 -22.58 21.34
CA ALA A 6 -3.17 -22.47 19.88
C ALA A 6 -1.74 -22.49 19.30
N ILE A 7 -0.78 -21.80 19.93
CA ILE A 7 0.64 -21.83 19.53
C ILE A 7 1.17 -23.27 19.56
N VAL A 8 1.01 -23.98 20.68
CA VAL A 8 1.50 -25.36 20.82
C VAL A 8 0.88 -26.31 19.79
N ARG A 9 -0.42 -26.15 19.52
CA ARG A 9 -1.13 -26.93 18.49
C ARG A 9 -0.60 -26.63 17.09
N PHE A 10 -0.42 -25.36 16.77
CA PHE A 10 0.13 -24.91 15.49
C PHE A 10 1.55 -25.46 15.29
N GLU A 11 2.46 -25.34 16.26
CA GLU A 11 3.82 -25.87 16.17
C GLU A 11 3.84 -27.39 15.97
N ARG A 12 2.93 -28.11 16.63
CA ARG A 12 2.79 -29.57 16.45
C ARG A 12 2.27 -29.89 15.04
N ALA A 13 1.32 -29.13 14.52
CA ALA A 13 0.79 -29.35 13.18
C ALA A 13 1.83 -29.00 12.10
N PHE A 14 2.55 -27.89 12.27
CA PHE A 14 3.60 -27.45 11.37
C PHE A 14 4.74 -28.48 11.26
N ARG A 15 5.19 -29.06 12.39
CA ARG A 15 6.17 -30.16 12.36
C ARG A 15 5.71 -31.38 11.56
N ASN A 16 4.40 -31.60 11.46
CA ASN A 16 3.80 -32.71 10.71
C ASN A 16 3.32 -32.28 9.30
N MET A 17 3.65 -31.07 8.86
CA MET A 17 3.09 -30.47 7.63
C MET A 17 3.42 -31.28 6.37
N ALA A 18 4.57 -31.96 6.32
CA ALA A 18 4.96 -32.80 5.18
C ALA A 18 3.91 -33.87 4.82
N THR A 19 3.09 -34.30 5.78
CA THR A 19 2.04 -35.29 5.56
C THR A 19 0.63 -34.73 5.69
N LYS A 20 0.47 -33.53 6.27
CA LYS A 20 -0.84 -32.94 6.64
C LYS A 20 -0.84 -31.41 6.49
N GLN A 21 -0.59 -30.92 5.27
CA GLN A 21 -0.57 -29.47 4.97
C GLN A 21 -1.87 -28.76 5.39
N GLU A 22 -3.02 -29.34 5.06
CA GLU A 22 -4.33 -28.75 5.40
C GLU A 22 -4.50 -28.56 6.91
N LYS A 23 -4.03 -29.52 7.72
CA LYS A 23 -4.07 -29.39 9.18
C LYS A 23 -3.19 -28.24 9.67
N ALA A 24 -2.03 -28.01 9.07
CA ALA A 24 -1.18 -26.88 9.42
C ALA A 24 -1.87 -25.54 9.11
N LEU A 25 -2.56 -25.43 7.97
CA LEU A 25 -3.35 -24.25 7.61
C LEU A 25 -4.53 -24.03 8.56
N GLN A 26 -5.25 -25.09 8.94
CA GLN A 26 -6.34 -25.01 9.90
C GLN A 26 -5.86 -24.50 11.27
N GLU A 27 -4.72 -25.02 11.76
CA GLU A 27 -4.16 -24.57 13.04
C GLU A 27 -3.54 -23.16 12.95
N TRP A 28 -3.08 -22.74 11.78
CA TRP A 28 -2.66 -21.35 11.53
C TRP A 28 -3.84 -20.37 11.63
N VAL A 29 -4.98 -20.71 11.01
CA VAL A 29 -6.21 -19.92 11.15
C VAL A 29 -6.70 -19.94 12.60
N ALA A 30 -6.65 -21.09 13.27
CA ALA A 30 -7.03 -21.19 14.69
C ALA A 30 -6.13 -20.34 15.59
N LEU A 31 -4.82 -20.24 15.28
CA LEU A 31 -3.88 -19.36 15.96
C LEU A 31 -4.26 -17.89 15.76
N GLN A 32 -4.57 -17.48 14.53
CA GLN A 32 -5.05 -16.12 14.26
C GLN A 32 -6.34 -15.82 15.04
N CYS A 33 -7.33 -16.72 15.02
CA CYS A 33 -8.57 -16.53 15.79
C CYS A 33 -8.31 -16.48 17.31
N ALA A 34 -7.41 -17.31 17.83
CA ALA A 34 -7.06 -17.29 19.25
C ALA A 34 -6.41 -15.97 19.65
N TYR A 35 -5.53 -15.45 18.78
CA TYR A 35 -4.89 -14.14 18.96
C TYR A 35 -5.92 -13.00 18.95
N GLU A 36 -6.81 -12.97 17.97
CA GLU A 36 -7.85 -11.94 17.86
C GLU A 36 -8.82 -11.96 19.06
N ASN A 37 -9.08 -13.13 19.64
CA ASN A 37 -9.91 -13.27 20.83
C ASN A 37 -9.21 -12.87 22.15
N ASP A 38 -7.88 -12.80 22.18
CA ASP A 38 -7.11 -12.46 23.38
C ASP A 38 -6.98 -10.93 23.59
N ASN A 39 -7.76 -10.13 22.83
CA ASN A 39 -7.85 -8.67 22.92
C ASN A 39 -6.49 -7.95 22.84
N HIS A 40 -5.59 -8.42 21.97
CA HIS A 40 -4.33 -7.75 21.76
C HIS A 40 -4.51 -6.35 21.15
N ALA A 41 -3.62 -5.45 21.52
CA ALA A 41 -3.60 -4.11 20.97
C ALA A 41 -3.21 -4.13 19.49
N SER A 42 -2.25 -4.94 19.06
CA SER A 42 -1.75 -5.01 17.68
C SER A 42 -2.57 -5.95 16.79
N LEU A 43 -2.48 -5.75 15.48
CA LEU A 43 -3.02 -6.70 14.52
C LEU A 43 -2.20 -7.99 14.52
N PHE A 44 -2.83 -9.12 14.17
CA PHE A 44 -2.13 -10.41 14.07
C PHE A 44 -0.93 -10.33 13.11
N GLN A 45 -1.11 -9.63 11.99
CA GLN A 45 -0.07 -9.39 10.99
C GLN A 45 1.13 -8.65 11.60
N GLU A 46 0.87 -7.60 12.39
CA GLU A 46 1.92 -6.83 13.08
C GLU A 46 2.65 -7.74 14.07
N TRP A 47 1.92 -8.54 14.83
CA TRP A 47 2.47 -9.44 15.84
C TRP A 47 3.35 -10.56 15.26
N VAL A 48 2.93 -11.14 14.13
CA VAL A 48 3.72 -12.17 13.42
C VAL A 48 4.97 -11.58 12.77
N LEU A 49 4.87 -10.35 12.23
CA LEU A 49 6.00 -9.69 11.55
C LEU A 49 7.02 -9.09 12.53
N GLN A 50 6.65 -8.87 13.80
CA GLN A 50 7.60 -8.52 14.85
C GLN A 50 8.56 -9.68 15.14
N GLU A 51 9.84 -9.36 15.29
CA GLU A 51 10.88 -10.35 15.58
C GLU A 51 10.55 -11.12 16.88
N GLN A 52 10.81 -12.43 16.89
CA GLN A 52 10.77 -13.37 18.03
C GLN A 52 9.46 -14.13 18.34
N ARG A 53 8.34 -13.90 17.64
CA ARG A 53 7.07 -14.61 17.98
C ARG A 53 6.76 -15.82 17.11
N VAL A 54 6.87 -15.66 15.79
CA VAL A 54 6.78 -16.76 14.82
C VAL A 54 8.05 -16.72 13.99
N CYS A 55 8.70 -17.87 13.81
CA CYS A 55 9.87 -17.94 12.95
C CYS A 55 9.51 -17.47 11.52
N LYS A 56 10.29 -16.54 10.96
CA LYS A 56 10.05 -15.99 9.61
C LYS A 56 9.88 -17.07 8.55
N GLY A 57 10.67 -18.13 8.62
CA GLY A 57 10.56 -19.28 7.70
C GLY A 57 9.21 -20.00 7.81
N VAL A 58 8.66 -20.12 9.02
CA VAL A 58 7.33 -20.71 9.26
C VAL A 58 6.25 -19.82 8.67
N ALA A 59 6.29 -18.52 8.97
CA ALA A 59 5.34 -17.55 8.42
C ALA A 59 5.36 -17.55 6.89
N ARG A 60 6.55 -17.56 6.28
CA ARG A 60 6.73 -17.67 4.83
C ARG A 60 6.03 -18.89 4.26
N VAL A 61 6.30 -20.08 4.81
CA VAL A 61 5.71 -21.33 4.33
C VAL A 61 4.19 -21.30 4.43
N MET A 62 3.63 -20.86 5.57
CA MET A 62 2.19 -20.79 5.76
C MET A 62 1.53 -19.80 4.78
N CYS A 63 2.13 -18.62 4.59
CA CYS A 63 1.61 -17.61 3.68
C CYS A 63 1.74 -18.05 2.22
N GLN A 64 2.81 -18.74 1.84
CA GLN A 64 2.92 -19.33 0.51
C GLN A 64 1.83 -20.37 0.28
N LEU A 65 1.61 -21.31 1.22
CA LEU A 65 0.52 -22.27 1.11
C LEU A 65 -0.85 -21.61 0.99
N GLN A 66 -1.06 -20.46 1.64
CA GLN A 66 -2.33 -19.75 1.62
C GLN A 66 -2.53 -18.88 0.36
N TYR A 67 -1.47 -18.29 -0.19
CA TYR A 67 -1.57 -17.23 -1.20
C TYR A 67 -0.87 -17.53 -2.53
N GLN A 68 -0.15 -18.65 -2.67
CA GLN A 68 0.57 -19.01 -3.89
C GLN A 68 -0.37 -19.02 -5.10
N ASP A 69 -1.46 -19.78 -5.02
CA ASP A 69 -2.45 -19.87 -6.11
C ASP A 69 -3.00 -18.49 -6.47
N HIS A 70 -3.29 -17.66 -5.47
CA HIS A 70 -3.79 -16.30 -5.71
C HIS A 70 -2.77 -15.40 -6.43
N TYR A 71 -1.49 -15.55 -6.13
CA TYR A 71 -0.41 -14.82 -6.80
C TYR A 71 -0.21 -15.32 -8.24
N GLU A 72 -0.24 -16.63 -8.44
CA GLU A 72 -0.08 -17.28 -9.76
C GLU A 72 -1.17 -16.87 -10.75
N HIS A 73 -2.39 -16.61 -10.27
CA HIS A 73 -3.52 -16.16 -11.08
C HIS A 73 -3.67 -14.64 -11.19
N LEU A 74 -2.74 -13.85 -10.62
CA LEU A 74 -2.76 -12.39 -10.80
C LEU A 74 -2.60 -11.99 -12.26
N LYS A 75 -3.34 -10.96 -12.67
CA LYS A 75 -3.12 -10.29 -13.96
C LYS A 75 -1.68 -9.73 -14.03
N PRO A 76 -1.03 -9.75 -15.21
CA PRO A 76 0.37 -9.33 -15.34
C PRO A 76 0.65 -7.89 -14.88
N ASP A 77 -0.29 -6.97 -15.10
CA ASP A 77 -0.17 -5.56 -14.68
C ASP A 77 -0.21 -5.41 -13.16
N ILE A 78 -1.05 -6.18 -12.46
CA ILE A 78 -1.11 -6.24 -11.00
C ILE A 78 0.17 -6.87 -10.46
N ARG A 79 0.64 -7.97 -11.05
CA ARG A 79 1.89 -8.63 -10.64
C ARG A 79 3.09 -7.68 -10.71
N LYS A 80 3.21 -6.87 -11.77
CA LYS A 80 4.25 -5.83 -11.88
C LYS A 80 4.21 -4.82 -10.72
N LEU A 81 3.02 -4.42 -10.27
CA LEU A 81 2.87 -3.51 -9.12
C LEU A 81 3.30 -4.20 -7.81
N VAL A 82 2.92 -5.47 -7.62
CA VAL A 82 3.37 -6.28 -6.48
C VAL A 82 4.89 -6.39 -6.46
N ASP A 83 5.52 -6.76 -7.57
CA ASP A 83 6.98 -6.91 -7.67
C ASP A 83 7.71 -5.56 -7.45
N THR A 84 7.09 -4.45 -7.85
CA THR A 84 7.59 -3.10 -7.57
C THR A 84 7.56 -2.80 -6.08
N LEU A 85 6.46 -3.10 -5.39
CA LEU A 85 6.35 -2.91 -3.94
C LEU A 85 7.29 -3.83 -3.18
N VAL A 86 7.40 -5.10 -3.55
CA VAL A 86 8.32 -6.07 -2.94
C VAL A 86 9.75 -5.54 -2.98
N ARG A 87 10.20 -5.02 -4.15
CA ARG A 87 11.54 -4.44 -4.28
C ARG A 87 11.71 -3.16 -3.47
N ARG A 88 10.77 -2.21 -3.57
CA ARG A 88 10.90 -0.90 -2.89
C ARG A 88 10.81 -1.00 -1.38
N LEU A 89 10.00 -1.91 -0.85
CA LEU A 89 9.86 -2.18 0.57
C LEU A 89 10.89 -3.22 1.08
N GLN A 90 11.81 -3.68 0.22
CA GLN A 90 12.83 -4.68 0.55
C GLN A 90 12.26 -5.96 1.19
N LEU A 91 11.11 -6.43 0.68
CA LEU A 91 10.41 -7.59 1.20
C LEU A 91 11.06 -8.89 0.71
N ASP A 92 11.05 -9.91 1.56
CA ASP A 92 11.49 -11.28 1.24
C ASP A 92 10.44 -12.06 0.42
N GLY A 93 9.83 -11.39 -0.56
CA GLY A 93 8.85 -11.94 -1.49
C GLY A 93 7.43 -11.40 -1.33
N PHE A 94 6.57 -11.76 -2.29
CA PHE A 94 5.18 -11.30 -2.39
C PHE A 94 4.30 -11.72 -1.19
N TRP A 95 4.65 -12.84 -0.54
CA TRP A 95 3.86 -13.41 0.54
C TRP A 95 3.73 -12.45 1.73
N ILE A 96 4.74 -11.61 1.99
CA ILE A 96 4.67 -10.59 3.06
C ILE A 96 3.60 -9.56 2.72
N LEU A 97 3.50 -9.14 1.46
CA LEU A 97 2.52 -8.16 1.03
C LEU A 97 1.10 -8.70 1.17
N TYR A 98 0.87 -9.95 0.76
CA TYR A 98 -0.41 -10.64 0.95
C TYR A 98 -0.76 -10.81 2.42
N PHE A 99 0.21 -11.22 3.23
CA PHE A 99 0.00 -11.43 4.65
C PHE A 99 -0.34 -10.11 5.37
N ALA A 100 0.42 -9.05 5.09
CA ALA A 100 0.27 -7.75 5.71
C ALA A 100 -1.04 -7.05 5.28
N LEU A 101 -1.28 -6.93 3.98
CA LEU A 101 -2.35 -6.10 3.43
C LEU A 101 -3.65 -6.86 3.17
N GLY A 102 -3.57 -8.19 3.06
CA GLY A 102 -4.69 -9.06 2.70
C GLY A 102 -4.92 -9.15 1.19
N ARG A 103 -5.58 -10.24 0.78
CA ARG A 103 -5.87 -10.56 -0.62
C ARG A 103 -6.62 -9.45 -1.34
N SER A 104 -7.61 -8.84 -0.69
CA SER A 104 -8.46 -7.78 -1.27
C SER A 104 -7.66 -6.59 -1.78
N LEU A 105 -6.71 -6.09 -0.97
CA LEU A 105 -5.84 -4.99 -1.36
C LEU A 105 -4.84 -5.40 -2.42
N VAL A 106 -4.22 -6.58 -2.29
CA VAL A 106 -3.22 -7.04 -3.26
C VAL A 106 -3.83 -7.33 -4.64
N GLN A 107 -5.11 -7.67 -4.70
CA GLN A 107 -5.84 -7.84 -5.96
C GLN A 107 -6.37 -6.51 -6.53
N SER A 108 -6.34 -5.42 -5.75
CA SER A 108 -6.80 -4.11 -6.20
C SER A 108 -5.67 -3.31 -6.86
N ARG A 109 -5.73 -3.19 -8.19
CA ARG A 109 -4.80 -2.35 -8.97
C ARG A 109 -4.75 -0.92 -8.45
N ARG A 110 -5.90 -0.36 -8.04
CA ARG A 110 -6.00 1.01 -7.51
C ARG A 110 -5.29 1.15 -6.17
N ALA A 111 -5.49 0.20 -5.24
CA ALA A 111 -4.78 0.20 -3.97
C ALA A 111 -3.27 0.10 -4.15
N LEU A 112 -2.81 -0.84 -4.99
CA LEU A 112 -1.38 -1.03 -5.24
C LEU A 112 -0.73 0.18 -5.91
N ARG A 113 -1.38 0.81 -6.90
CA ARG A 113 -0.88 2.06 -7.50
C ARG A 113 -0.71 3.16 -6.47
N CYS A 114 -1.68 3.28 -5.56
CA CYS A 114 -1.63 4.25 -4.47
C CYS A 114 -0.42 3.99 -3.55
N LEU A 115 -0.24 2.73 -3.13
CA LEU A 115 0.91 2.34 -2.31
C LEU A 115 2.24 2.56 -3.03
N VAL A 116 2.33 2.23 -4.32
CA VAL A 116 3.52 2.50 -5.15
C VAL A 116 3.85 3.99 -5.15
N ARG A 117 2.84 4.87 -5.26
CA ARG A 117 3.03 6.32 -5.18
C ARG A 117 3.57 6.75 -3.82
N VAL A 118 3.01 6.21 -2.73
CA VAL A 118 3.48 6.49 -1.35
C VAL A 118 4.94 6.11 -1.19
N VAL A 119 5.33 4.88 -1.52
CA VAL A 119 6.74 4.42 -1.35
C VAL A 119 7.71 5.09 -2.32
N LYS A 120 7.22 5.58 -3.48
CA LYS A 120 8.02 6.40 -4.40
C LYS A 120 8.34 7.76 -3.79
N LYS A 121 7.36 8.42 -3.17
CA LYS A 121 7.52 9.77 -2.58
C LYS A 121 8.12 9.73 -1.17
N ARG A 122 8.00 8.61 -0.45
CA ARG A 122 8.59 8.37 0.87
C ARG A 122 9.39 7.06 0.86
N PRO A 123 10.65 7.06 0.38
CA PRO A 123 11.45 5.84 0.26
C PRO A 123 11.85 5.21 1.61
N GLN A 124 11.75 5.96 2.71
CA GLN A 124 12.02 5.46 4.06
C GLN A 124 10.82 4.70 4.67
N THR A 125 9.69 4.64 3.98
CA THR A 125 8.51 3.93 4.46
C THR A 125 8.67 2.42 4.25
N ASP A 126 8.68 1.66 5.35
CA ASP A 126 8.67 0.20 5.34
C ASP A 126 7.23 -0.37 5.45
N ILE A 127 7.10 -1.69 5.38
CA ILE A 127 5.78 -2.35 5.49
C ILE A 127 5.14 -2.17 6.87
N HIS A 128 5.95 -2.05 7.93
CA HIS A 128 5.44 -1.88 9.29
C HIS A 128 4.83 -0.49 9.48
N ALA A 129 5.48 0.56 8.96
CA ALA A 129 4.98 1.92 8.92
C ALA A 129 3.68 2.03 8.12
N ILE A 130 3.57 1.31 6.99
CA ILE A 130 2.30 1.23 6.22
C ILE A 130 1.20 0.61 7.07
N LEU A 131 1.45 -0.53 7.72
CA LEU A 131 0.45 -1.19 8.56
C LEU A 131 0.00 -0.30 9.72
N LEU A 132 0.94 0.33 10.41
CA LEU A 132 0.66 1.23 11.53
C LEU A 132 -0.20 2.42 11.08
N GLU A 133 0.11 3.01 9.93
CA GLU A 133 -0.63 4.14 9.41
C GLU A 133 -2.03 3.74 8.91
N LEU A 134 -2.16 2.63 8.21
CA LEU A 134 -3.47 2.09 7.81
C LEU A 134 -4.35 1.82 9.04
N ARG A 135 -3.77 1.27 10.10
CA ARG A 135 -4.46 1.04 11.36
C ARG A 135 -4.88 2.36 12.01
N ARG A 136 -3.99 3.35 12.06
CA ARG A 136 -4.29 4.70 12.58
C ARG A 136 -5.47 5.32 11.85
N ILE A 137 -5.50 5.22 10.52
CA ILE A 137 -6.60 5.72 9.68
C ILE A 137 -7.91 4.99 9.99
N ARG A 138 -7.90 3.65 10.10
CA ARG A 138 -9.09 2.88 10.46
C ARG A 138 -9.63 3.26 11.84
N ASP A 139 -8.75 3.39 12.83
CA ASP A 139 -9.12 3.76 14.19
C ASP A 139 -9.71 5.18 14.26
N GLN A 140 -9.19 6.10 13.45
CA GLN A 140 -9.78 7.44 13.29
C GLN A 140 -11.16 7.36 12.63
N HIS A 141 -11.29 6.64 11.53
CA HIS A 141 -12.56 6.51 10.81
C HIS A 141 -13.66 5.93 11.71
N ARG A 142 -13.37 4.90 12.51
CA ARG A 142 -14.35 4.35 13.47
C ARG A 142 -14.76 5.34 14.57
N ARG A 143 -13.84 6.22 14.99
CA ARG A 143 -14.12 7.22 16.04
C ARG A 143 -15.00 8.34 15.53
N TYR A 144 -14.80 8.78 14.28
CA TYR A 144 -15.47 9.95 13.71
C TYR A 144 -16.65 9.62 12.79
N ASP A 145 -16.53 8.59 11.96
CA ASP A 145 -17.56 8.13 11.03
C ASP A 145 -18.26 6.87 11.58
N ARG A 146 -19.29 7.08 12.42
CA ARG A 146 -20.25 6.03 12.81
C ARG A 146 -21.26 5.71 11.70
N THR A 147 -21.10 6.30 10.52
CA THR A 147 -21.99 6.17 9.36
C THR A 147 -21.66 4.93 8.51
N ARG A 148 -22.64 4.50 7.70
CA ARG A 148 -22.63 3.28 6.87
C ARG A 148 -21.35 3.17 6.01
N GLY A 149 -20.72 1.99 6.00
CA GLY A 149 -19.65 1.64 5.06
C GLY A 149 -18.33 1.19 5.70
N VAL A 150 -18.16 1.36 7.02
CA VAL A 150 -16.93 0.89 7.70
C VAL A 150 -16.96 -0.62 7.87
N SER A 151 -15.96 -1.32 7.32
CA SER A 151 -15.79 -2.76 7.54
C SER A 151 -15.71 -3.05 9.04
N LYS A 152 -16.60 -3.93 9.52
CA LYS A 152 -16.61 -4.38 10.91
C LYS A 152 -15.38 -5.23 11.26
N LYS A 153 -14.72 -5.82 10.27
CA LYS A 153 -13.53 -6.66 10.45
C LYS A 153 -12.31 -5.77 10.66
N MET A 154 -11.70 -5.85 11.84
CA MET A 154 -10.49 -5.07 12.15
C MET A 154 -9.26 -5.54 11.38
N HIS A 155 -9.23 -6.82 10.98
CA HIS A 155 -8.07 -7.48 10.37
C HIS A 155 -8.02 -7.38 8.84
N GLU A 156 -9.03 -6.81 8.18
CA GLU A 156 -9.07 -6.63 6.72
C GLU A 156 -9.01 -5.16 6.35
N PHE A 157 -8.03 -4.78 5.53
CA PHE A 157 -7.96 -3.42 5.00
C PHE A 157 -8.78 -3.23 3.73
N ALA A 158 -9.45 -2.08 3.65
CA ALA A 158 -10.25 -1.66 2.51
C ALA A 158 -9.49 -0.64 1.67
N LEU A 159 -9.91 -0.48 0.42
CA LEU A 159 -9.32 0.51 -0.48
C LEU A 159 -9.37 1.93 0.11
N ASP A 160 -10.47 2.28 0.78
CA ASP A 160 -10.65 3.61 1.39
C ASP A 160 -9.57 3.90 2.46
N ASP A 161 -9.19 2.90 3.25
CA ASP A 161 -8.11 3.03 4.24
C ASP A 161 -6.78 3.39 3.54
N VAL A 162 -6.49 2.76 2.40
CA VAL A 162 -5.27 3.00 1.61
C VAL A 162 -5.28 4.39 0.98
N LEU A 163 -6.42 4.85 0.47
CA LEU A 163 -6.55 6.18 -0.13
C LEU A 163 -6.32 7.26 0.92
N ARG A 164 -6.99 7.18 2.07
CA ARG A 164 -6.83 8.14 3.17
C ARG A 164 -5.44 8.10 3.80
N MET A 165 -4.85 6.91 3.92
CA MET A 165 -3.46 6.75 4.35
C MET A 165 -2.52 7.48 3.37
N ALA A 166 -2.75 7.34 2.07
CA ALA A 166 -1.97 8.07 1.08
C ALA A 166 -2.18 9.58 1.17
N ASP A 167 -3.40 10.07 1.42
CA ASP A 167 -3.65 11.50 1.62
C ASP A 167 -2.96 12.06 2.87
N ALA A 168 -2.83 11.26 3.93
CA ALA A 168 -2.10 11.64 5.14
C ALA A 168 -0.57 11.61 4.95
N LEU A 169 -0.05 10.67 4.16
CA LEU A 169 1.38 10.49 3.92
C LEU A 169 1.90 11.30 2.74
N LEU A 170 1.10 11.62 1.75
CA LEU A 170 1.58 12.43 0.63
C LEU A 170 1.42 13.91 0.98
N PRO A 171 2.41 14.76 0.65
CA PRO A 171 2.18 16.19 0.72
C PRO A 171 0.95 16.52 -0.14
N PRO A 172 0.11 17.49 0.27
CA PRO A 172 -1.00 17.92 -0.57
C PRO A 172 -0.41 18.28 -1.92
N THR A 173 -0.81 17.54 -2.95
CA THR A 173 -0.46 17.90 -4.32
C THR A 173 -1.08 19.26 -4.51
N ALA A 174 -0.25 20.30 -4.54
CA ALA A 174 -0.68 21.64 -4.92
C ALA A 174 -1.35 21.44 -6.28
N THR A 175 -2.68 21.47 -6.28
CA THR A 175 -3.47 21.25 -7.49
C THR A 175 -3.01 22.32 -8.47
N ALA A 176 -2.29 21.91 -9.51
CA ALA A 176 -1.97 22.76 -10.64
C ALA A 176 -3.30 23.24 -11.21
N GLY A 177 -3.65 24.47 -10.86
CA GLY A 177 -5.03 24.94 -10.97
C GLY A 177 -5.43 26.00 -9.95
N SER A 178 -4.49 26.78 -9.41
CA SER A 178 -4.78 28.20 -9.20
C SER A 178 -5.00 28.79 -10.59
N ARG A 179 -6.20 28.59 -11.14
CA ARG A 179 -6.77 29.51 -12.11
C ARG A 179 -6.60 30.86 -11.44
N GLY A 180 -5.73 31.68 -12.01
CA GLY A 180 -5.49 33.02 -11.54
C GLY A 180 -6.84 33.63 -11.19
N SER A 181 -7.08 33.77 -9.89
CA SER A 181 -7.95 34.82 -9.43
C SER A 181 -7.20 36.06 -9.85
N THR A 182 -7.51 36.55 -11.05
CA THR A 182 -7.32 37.93 -11.40
C THR A 182 -8.10 38.66 -10.32
N ILE A 183 -7.42 38.95 -9.22
CA ILE A 183 -7.84 39.97 -8.27
C ILE A 183 -7.81 41.21 -9.14
N TYR A 184 -8.96 41.53 -9.74
CA TYR A 184 -9.19 42.85 -10.26
C TYR A 184 -8.87 43.77 -9.07
N PRO A 185 -7.89 44.67 -9.19
CA PRO A 185 -7.77 45.72 -8.20
C PRO A 185 -9.14 46.39 -8.13
N PRO A 186 -9.67 46.66 -6.93
CA PRO A 186 -10.89 47.43 -6.81
C PRO A 186 -10.71 48.73 -7.61
N PRO A 187 -11.73 49.19 -8.35
CA PRO A 187 -11.62 50.40 -9.14
C PRO A 187 -11.11 51.52 -8.24
N SER A 188 -9.91 52.03 -8.56
CA SER A 188 -9.33 53.16 -7.87
C SER A 188 -10.32 54.31 -7.94
N ALA A 189 -10.73 54.80 -6.78
CA ALA A 189 -11.48 56.05 -6.67
C ALA A 189 -10.73 57.16 -7.43
N PRO A 190 -11.44 58.08 -8.11
CA PRO A 190 -10.80 59.18 -8.81
C PRO A 190 -9.96 60.00 -7.83
N ALA A 191 -8.69 60.21 -8.21
CA ALA A 191 -7.74 60.99 -7.44
C ALA A 191 -8.23 62.45 -7.32
N PRO A 192 -8.10 63.09 -6.15
CA PRO A 192 -8.28 64.52 -6.04
C PRO A 192 -7.16 65.24 -6.80
N GLU A 193 -7.55 66.24 -7.60
CA GLU A 193 -6.65 67.22 -8.21
C GLU A 193 -5.82 67.90 -7.11
N ILE A 194 -4.49 67.73 -7.17
CA ILE A 194 -3.56 68.50 -6.36
C ILE A 194 -2.84 69.46 -7.31
N GLU A 195 -3.19 70.73 -7.17
CA GLU A 195 -2.52 71.86 -7.79
C GLU A 195 -1.05 71.95 -7.34
N GLY A 196 -0.17 71.97 -8.34
CA GLY A 196 1.10 72.72 -8.44
C GLY A 196 2.01 72.90 -7.22
N VAL A 197 3.23 72.36 -7.31
CA VAL A 197 4.46 73.03 -6.85
C VAL A 197 5.61 72.73 -7.85
N PRO A 198 6.34 73.76 -8.34
CA PRO A 198 7.50 73.62 -9.22
C PRO A 198 8.85 73.71 -8.47
N GLY A 199 9.91 73.16 -9.08
CA GLY A 199 11.32 73.38 -8.72
C GLY A 199 12.10 72.07 -8.59
N GLU A 200 12.95 71.71 -9.57
CA GLU A 200 14.43 71.85 -9.51
C GLU A 200 15.05 70.83 -8.52
N HIS A 201 16.10 70.04 -8.78
CA HIS A 201 17.26 70.18 -9.65
C HIS A 201 18.01 68.82 -9.67
N GLU A 202 18.76 68.61 -10.76
CA GLU A 202 20.06 67.90 -10.85
C GLU A 202 20.20 66.35 -10.81
N GLN A 203 20.92 65.90 -11.84
CA GLN A 203 21.47 64.58 -12.18
C GLN A 203 22.74 64.25 -11.33
N PRO A 204 23.66 63.38 -11.80
CA PRO A 204 23.65 61.91 -11.88
C PRO A 204 24.80 61.32 -11.04
N MET A 205 24.88 59.99 -10.86
CA MET A 205 26.19 59.33 -10.69
C MET A 205 26.12 57.85 -11.06
N THR A 206 26.90 57.53 -12.08
CA THR A 206 27.38 56.24 -12.57
C THR A 206 28.25 55.50 -11.55
N GLY A 207 28.29 54.16 -11.65
CA GLY A 207 29.36 53.36 -11.04
C GLY A 207 29.22 51.85 -11.27
N PRO A 208 30.02 51.24 -12.17
CA PRO A 208 30.00 49.81 -12.49
C PRO A 208 31.02 49.03 -11.65
N GLY A 209 30.81 47.71 -11.52
CA GLY A 209 31.75 46.81 -10.86
C GLY A 209 31.55 45.37 -11.31
N LEU A 210 31.96 45.09 -12.55
CA LEU A 210 32.34 43.75 -13.00
C LEU A 210 33.72 43.45 -12.42
N ASP A 211 33.87 42.31 -11.74
CA ASP A 211 35.18 41.67 -11.60
C ASP A 211 35.09 40.22 -12.08
N SER A 212 36.08 39.89 -12.89
CA SER A 212 36.25 38.74 -13.75
C SER A 212 37.49 38.02 -13.25
N GLY A 213 37.30 36.78 -12.73
CA GLY A 213 38.39 35.89 -12.35
C GLY A 213 38.38 34.63 -13.19
N GLU A 214 39.20 34.64 -14.24
CA GLU A 214 39.48 33.58 -15.19
C GLU A 214 40.16 32.34 -14.56
N GLN A 215 39.82 31.17 -15.13
CA GLN A 215 40.71 30.09 -15.59
C GLN A 215 41.72 29.48 -14.61
N ASN A 216 41.69 28.14 -14.43
CA ASN A 216 42.65 27.25 -15.12
C ASN A 216 42.41 25.74 -14.89
N ALA A 217 42.80 24.97 -15.91
CA ALA A 217 43.37 23.61 -15.89
C ALA A 217 42.54 22.45 -15.30
N GLN A 218 41.95 21.54 -16.10
CA GLN A 218 42.54 20.44 -16.89
C GLN A 218 42.26 19.06 -16.24
N PRO A 219 42.25 17.97 -17.04
CA PRO A 219 41.35 16.84 -16.88
C PRO A 219 41.99 15.69 -16.10
N TYR A 220 41.18 14.95 -15.34
CA TYR A 220 41.50 13.58 -14.99
C TYR A 220 40.56 12.64 -15.75
N GLU A 221 41.14 11.98 -16.75
CA GLU A 221 40.64 10.70 -17.24
C GLU A 221 40.77 9.70 -16.08
N SER A 222 39.65 9.07 -15.70
CA SER A 222 39.73 7.77 -15.05
C SER A 222 38.66 6.87 -15.65
N ASN A 223 39.13 6.03 -16.58
CA ASN A 223 38.49 4.82 -17.03
C ASN A 223 38.07 3.98 -15.82
N ASN A 224 36.76 3.86 -15.58
CA ASN A 224 36.20 2.67 -14.99
C ASN A 224 35.18 2.11 -15.99
N LYS A 225 35.68 1.12 -16.73
CA LYS A 225 34.85 0.08 -17.34
C LYS A 225 34.16 -0.70 -16.23
N ASP A 226 33.00 -1.24 -16.56
CA ASP A 226 32.26 -2.27 -15.84
C ASP A 226 31.32 -1.79 -14.72
N ALA A 227 30.19 -1.22 -15.14
CA ALA A 227 28.88 -1.73 -14.74
C ALA A 227 27.85 -1.18 -15.74
N ASP A 228 27.37 -2.07 -16.61
CA ASP A 228 26.28 -1.83 -17.54
C ASP A 228 24.98 -1.71 -16.73
N GLU A 229 24.86 -0.63 -15.96
CA GLU A 229 23.60 -0.15 -15.43
C GLU A 229 22.81 0.34 -16.63
N ARG A 230 22.04 -0.58 -17.24
CA ARG A 230 20.89 -0.20 -18.05
C ARG A 230 20.04 0.74 -17.21
N SER A 231 20.23 2.03 -17.44
CA SER A 231 19.31 3.10 -17.16
C SER A 231 17.96 2.68 -17.73
N LEU A 232 17.17 2.00 -16.91
CA LEU A 232 15.77 1.80 -17.18
C LEU A 232 15.16 3.18 -16.93
N ASP A 233 15.01 3.96 -18.00
CA ASP A 233 14.15 5.14 -18.02
C ASP A 233 12.76 4.68 -17.55
N TRP A 234 12.46 4.95 -16.28
CA TRP A 234 11.20 4.61 -15.63
C TRP A 234 10.20 5.78 -15.70
N ASP A 235 10.53 6.83 -16.44
CA ASP A 235 9.75 8.07 -16.57
C ASP A 235 8.57 7.96 -17.55
N ASP A 236 8.44 6.85 -18.28
CA ASP A 236 7.35 6.62 -19.26
C ASP A 236 6.01 6.14 -18.65
N TYR A 237 5.79 6.34 -17.34
CA TYR A 237 4.50 6.01 -16.70
C TYR A 237 3.58 7.22 -16.45
N ASP A 238 3.96 8.39 -16.98
CA ASP A 238 3.10 9.58 -17.08
C ASP A 238 2.44 9.69 -18.47
N ASP A 239 2.14 8.55 -19.13
CA ASP A 239 1.20 8.57 -20.25
C ASP A 239 -0.23 8.68 -19.69
N ASP A 240 -0.69 9.93 -19.63
CA ASP A 240 -2.08 10.40 -19.58
C ASP A 240 -2.89 9.92 -20.81
N GLY A 241 -2.82 8.63 -21.10
CA GLY A 241 -3.72 7.93 -22.01
C GLY A 241 -5.10 7.87 -21.37
N GLY A 242 -5.87 8.93 -21.56
CA GLY A 242 -7.30 9.01 -21.33
C GLY A 242 -8.06 7.94 -22.11
N GLY A 243 -8.01 6.71 -21.63
CA GLY A 243 -8.97 5.67 -21.94
C GLY A 243 -10.14 5.86 -21.00
N GLY A 244 -11.17 6.56 -21.48
CA GLY A 244 -12.48 6.61 -20.83
C GLY A 244 -13.06 5.19 -20.75
N ASP A 245 -12.74 4.47 -19.69
CA ASP A 245 -13.47 3.29 -19.29
C ASP A 245 -14.48 3.75 -18.23
N SER A 246 -15.68 4.07 -18.71
CA SER A 246 -16.87 4.26 -17.91
C SER A 246 -17.32 2.92 -17.32
N GLY A 247 -16.45 2.29 -16.53
CA GLY A 247 -16.79 1.17 -15.67
C GLY A 247 -17.69 1.69 -14.57
N SER A 248 -18.99 1.49 -14.76
CA SER A 248 -20.04 1.79 -13.79
C SER A 248 -19.69 1.22 -12.40
N GLU A 249 -19.87 2.02 -11.36
CA GLU A 249 -19.70 1.66 -9.94
C GLU A 249 -20.46 0.37 -9.51
N SER A 250 -21.37 -0.14 -10.35
CA SER A 250 -22.13 -1.37 -10.13
C SER A 250 -21.30 -2.67 -10.19
N ASP A 251 -20.11 -2.67 -10.80
CA ASP A 251 -19.28 -3.88 -10.88
C ASP A 251 -18.49 -4.17 -9.59
N PHE A 252 -18.34 -3.18 -8.71
CA PHE A 252 -17.66 -3.37 -7.42
C PHE A 252 -18.56 -4.06 -6.39
N GLU A 253 -19.88 -3.81 -6.43
CA GLU A 253 -20.84 -4.45 -5.50
C GLU A 253 -21.17 -5.90 -5.91
N HIS A 254 -21.21 -6.23 -7.21
CA HIS A 254 -21.51 -7.60 -7.65
C HIS A 254 -20.34 -8.59 -7.50
N ALA A 255 -19.10 -8.11 -7.50
CA ALA A 255 -17.94 -8.95 -7.17
C ALA A 255 -17.92 -9.34 -5.67
N TYR A 256 -18.50 -8.52 -4.79
CA TYR A 256 -18.53 -8.77 -3.35
C TYR A 256 -19.63 -9.78 -2.97
N GLU A 257 -20.81 -9.71 -3.61
CA GLU A 257 -21.88 -10.68 -3.35
C GLU A 257 -21.67 -12.03 -4.06
N SER A 258 -20.98 -12.07 -5.21
CA SER A 258 -20.72 -13.35 -5.91
C SER A 258 -19.52 -14.14 -5.37
N ASN A 259 -18.57 -13.49 -4.66
CA ASN A 259 -17.42 -14.18 -4.03
C ASN A 259 -17.51 -14.33 -2.51
N SER A 260 -18.56 -13.82 -1.85
CA SER A 260 -18.78 -14.07 -0.42
C SER A 260 -19.25 -15.50 -0.08
N LYS A 261 -19.39 -16.35 -1.11
CA LYS A 261 -19.54 -17.81 -1.01
C LYS A 261 -18.31 -18.54 -1.56
N GLU A 262 -17.09 -18.09 -1.23
CA GLU A 262 -15.90 -18.88 -1.57
C GLU A 262 -15.83 -20.12 -0.66
N LEU A 263 -16.18 -21.25 -1.27
CA LEU A 263 -15.95 -22.59 -0.78
C LEU A 263 -14.46 -22.79 -0.57
N LEU A 264 -14.05 -23.17 0.64
CA LEU A 264 -12.76 -23.78 0.90
C LEU A 264 -12.56 -24.96 -0.08
N PRO A 265 -11.31 -25.29 -0.49
CA PRO A 265 -11.06 -26.43 -1.35
C PRO A 265 -11.74 -27.68 -0.79
N ALA A 266 -12.58 -28.32 -1.61
CA ALA A 266 -13.42 -29.44 -1.18
C ALA A 266 -12.54 -30.59 -0.65
N VAL A 267 -12.74 -30.94 0.62
CA VAL A 267 -12.05 -32.06 1.26
C VAL A 267 -12.61 -33.35 0.71
N LEU A 268 -11.78 -34.12 0.00
CA LEU A 268 -12.13 -35.47 -0.43
C LEU A 268 -11.99 -36.41 0.77
N GLN A 269 -13.07 -36.60 1.53
CA GLN A 269 -13.14 -37.67 2.52
C GLN A 269 -13.50 -38.99 1.83
N LYS A 270 -12.60 -39.97 1.95
CA LYS A 270 -12.94 -41.38 1.76
C LYS A 270 -13.67 -41.85 3.00
N ASP A 271 -14.90 -42.29 2.83
CA ASP A 271 -15.58 -43.06 3.87
C ASP A 271 -14.91 -44.44 4.04
N GLY A 272 -15.20 -45.13 5.14
CA GLY A 272 -14.65 -46.46 5.45
C GLY A 272 -14.98 -47.56 4.43
N ARG A 273 -15.67 -47.23 3.33
CA ARG A 273 -15.98 -48.10 2.19
C ARG A 273 -15.28 -47.69 0.90
N GLY A 274 -14.42 -46.67 0.94
CA GLY A 274 -13.60 -46.23 -0.19
C GLY A 274 -14.32 -45.37 -1.22
N LYS A 275 -15.54 -44.89 -0.95
CA LYS A 275 -16.24 -43.94 -1.81
C LYS A 275 -15.83 -42.51 -1.46
N ILE A 276 -15.51 -41.74 -2.49
CA ILE A 276 -15.12 -40.34 -2.35
C ILE A 276 -16.39 -39.50 -2.40
N HIS A 277 -16.76 -38.90 -1.27
CA HIS A 277 -17.85 -37.94 -1.21
C HIS A 277 -17.27 -36.52 -1.20
N LYS A 278 -17.73 -35.66 -2.12
CA LYS A 278 -17.48 -34.22 -2.06
C LYS A 278 -18.42 -33.63 -1.00
N SER A 279 -17.90 -33.34 0.19
CA SER A 279 -18.61 -32.59 1.21
C SER A 279 -18.09 -31.16 1.25
N LEU A 280 -19.01 -30.20 1.12
CA LEU A 280 -18.71 -28.78 1.30
C LEU A 280 -18.70 -28.51 2.80
N LEU A 281 -17.52 -28.25 3.37
CA LEU A 281 -17.40 -27.84 4.77
C LEU A 281 -17.81 -26.38 4.90
N TYR A 282 -18.98 -26.15 5.47
CA TYR A 282 -19.41 -24.84 5.95
C TYR A 282 -18.83 -24.62 7.34
N VAL A 283 -17.84 -23.75 7.47
CA VAL A 283 -17.38 -23.26 8.77
C VAL A 283 -18.08 -21.93 9.04
N PRO A 284 -19.00 -21.84 10.01
CA PRO A 284 -19.56 -20.56 10.39
C PRO A 284 -18.44 -19.65 10.91
N LEU A 285 -18.28 -18.49 10.28
CA LEU A 285 -17.46 -17.39 10.80
C LEU A 285 -18.07 -16.94 12.13
N CYS A 286 -17.31 -17.07 13.23
CA CYS A 286 -17.63 -16.45 14.51
C CYS A 286 -17.34 -14.94 14.46
#